data_AF-J3EEA1-F1
#
_entry.id   AF-J3EEA1-F1
#
_cell.length_a   1.000
_cell.length_b   1.000
_cell.length_c   1.000
_cell.angle_alpha   90.00
_cell.angle_beta   90.00
_cell.angle_gamma   90.00
#
_symmetry.space_group_name_H-M   'P 1'
#
loop_
_entity.id
_entity.type
_entity.pdbx_description
1 polymer ?
#
loop_
_entity_poly.entity_id
_entity_poly.type
_entity_poly.pdbx_seq_one_letter_code
_entity_poly.pdbx_strand_id
1 'polypeptide(L)'
;MTSSRKPADGALRLRAAKLGADMFDVLEALARAGDAGAAKAILNKSTPDLKPVATMVTFTLPKGQDLTAASWAVLTAISTGKLSPDIGASLIASLAQIARITEVTDFDRRLAALEGQQT
;
A
#
# COMPACT_ATOMS: atom_id res chain seq x y z
N MET A 1 -17.19 14.81 32.22
CA MET A 1 -18.31 15.64 31.72
C MET A 1 -18.39 15.48 30.21
N THR A 2 -19.49 14.90 29.76
CA THR A 2 -19.76 14.42 28.41
C THR A 2 -19.90 15.59 27.43
N SER A 3 -19.03 15.64 26.42
CA SER A 3 -19.12 16.59 25.31
C SER A 3 -20.38 16.29 24.49
N SER A 4 -21.41 17.08 24.75
CA SER A 4 -22.70 17.04 24.09
C SER A 4 -22.54 17.51 22.64
N ARG A 5 -22.37 16.58 21.70
CA ARG A 5 -22.45 16.87 20.25
C ARG A 5 -23.86 17.30 19.92
N LYS A 6 -24.03 18.62 19.80
CA LYS A 6 -25.23 19.35 19.38
C LYS A 6 -25.83 18.70 18.11
N PRO A 7 -27.17 18.62 17.96
CA PRO A 7 -27.87 17.93 16.88
C PRO A 7 -27.80 18.66 15.51
N ALA A 8 -26.69 19.33 15.20
CA ALA A 8 -26.47 20.03 13.94
C ALA A 8 -26.11 19.08 12.79
N ASP A 9 -25.64 17.87 13.10
CA ASP A 9 -25.12 16.92 12.11
C ASP A 9 -26.21 16.41 11.15
N GLY A 10 -27.45 16.22 11.62
CA GLY A 10 -28.54 15.68 10.79
C GLY A 10 -29.02 16.68 9.73
N ALA A 11 -29.21 17.94 10.10
CA ALA A 11 -29.64 19.00 9.19
C ALA A 11 -28.55 19.38 8.18
N LEU A 12 -27.28 19.38 8.60
CA LEU A 12 -26.14 19.60 7.70
C LEU A 12 -25.98 18.44 6.71
N ARG A 13 -26.13 17.18 7.14
CA ARG A 13 -26.11 16.02 6.24
C ARG A 13 -27.23 16.03 5.22
N LEU A 14 -28.46 16.39 5.63
CA LEU A 14 -29.58 16.50 4.71
C LEU A 14 -29.40 17.62 3.68
N ARG A 15 -28.89 18.79 4.12
CA ARG A 15 -28.55 19.90 3.21
C ARG A 15 -27.43 19.53 2.26
N ALA A 16 -26.39 18.84 2.73
CA ALA A 16 -25.30 18.37 1.89
C ALA A 16 -25.77 17.31 0.87
N ALA A 17 -26.67 16.41 1.27
CA ALA A 17 -27.26 15.41 0.38
C ALA A 17 -28.12 16.07 -0.72
N LYS A 18 -28.96 17.04 -0.35
CA LYS A 18 -29.80 17.78 -1.31
C LYS A 18 -28.95 18.64 -2.26
N LEU A 19 -27.99 19.39 -1.72
CA LEU A 19 -27.05 20.18 -2.52
C LEU A 19 -26.22 19.29 -3.44
N GLY A 20 -25.84 18.09 -2.99
CA GLY A 20 -25.15 17.10 -3.80
C GLY A 20 -25.98 16.67 -5.01
N ALA A 21 -27.26 16.37 -4.82
CA ALA A 21 -28.17 16.00 -5.93
C ALA A 21 -28.32 17.15 -6.94
N ASP A 22 -28.59 18.37 -6.47
CA ASP A 22 -28.72 19.54 -7.35
C ASP A 22 -27.40 19.84 -8.11
N MET A 23 -26.24 19.59 -7.48
CA MET A 23 -24.94 19.72 -8.13
C MET A 23 -24.66 18.64 -9.19
N PHE A 24 -25.20 17.43 -9.02
CA PHE A 24 -25.06 16.39 -10.05
C PHE A 24 -25.80 16.76 -11.32
N ASP A 25 -27.01 17.30 -11.22
CA ASP A 25 -27.78 17.75 -12.40
C ASP A 25 -27.06 18.86 -13.16
N VAL A 26 -26.45 19.81 -12.44
CA VAL A 26 -25.64 20.89 -13.02
C VAL A 26 -24.39 20.33 -13.71
N LEU A 27 -23.67 19.43 -13.04
CA LEU A 27 -22.48 18.79 -13.63
C LEU A 27 -22.83 17.96 -14.86
N GLU A 28 -23.98 17.27 -14.87
CA GLU A 28 -24.43 16.50 -16.02
C GLU A 28 -24.73 17.41 -17.22
N ALA A 29 -25.43 18.52 -16.99
CA ALA A 29 -25.70 19.50 -18.04
C ALA A 29 -24.41 20.07 -18.64
N LEU A 30 -23.43 20.42 -17.79
CA LEU A 30 -22.12 20.93 -18.23
C LEU A 30 -21.31 19.87 -18.98
N ALA A 31 -21.29 18.63 -18.50
CA ALA A 31 -20.60 17.53 -19.16
C ALA A 31 -21.18 17.23 -20.56
N ARG A 32 -22.52 17.25 -20.68
CA ARG A 32 -23.20 17.09 -21.98
C ARG A 32 -22.95 18.27 -22.93
N ALA A 33 -22.72 19.46 -22.38
CA ALA A 33 -22.31 20.65 -23.15
C ALA A 33 -20.82 20.64 -23.57
N GLY A 34 -20.05 19.61 -23.19
CA GLY A 34 -18.65 19.44 -23.59
C GLY A 34 -17.62 19.91 -22.56
N ASP A 35 -18.02 20.23 -21.33
CA ASP A 35 -17.08 20.54 -20.25
C ASP A 35 -16.37 19.25 -19.77
N ALA A 36 -15.13 19.08 -20.18
CA ALA A 36 -14.29 17.95 -19.80
C ALA A 36 -14.02 17.86 -18.29
N GLY A 37 -14.04 18.99 -17.57
CA GLY A 37 -13.89 19.04 -16.12
C GLY A 37 -15.11 18.46 -15.41
N ALA A 38 -16.31 18.84 -15.86
CA ALA A 38 -17.56 18.29 -15.33
C ALA A 38 -17.70 16.78 -15.61
N ALA A 39 -17.36 16.35 -16.83
CA ALA A 39 -17.35 14.93 -17.19
C ALA A 39 -16.38 14.11 -16.32
N LYS A 40 -15.18 14.64 -16.07
CA LYS A 40 -14.19 13.99 -15.19
C LYS A 40 -14.65 13.93 -13.74
N ALA A 41 -15.32 14.97 -13.24
CA ALA A 41 -15.86 15.00 -11.87
C ALA A 41 -16.92 13.92 -11.66
N ILE A 42 -17.83 13.74 -12.63
CA ILE A 42 -18.84 12.67 -12.62
C ILE A 42 -18.15 11.30 -12.67
N LEU A 43 -17.21 11.11 -13.60
CA LEU A 43 -16.51 9.83 -13.79
C LEU A 43 -15.76 9.38 -12.53
N ASN A 44 -15.10 10.31 -11.83
CA ASN A 44 -14.38 10.03 -10.59
C ASN A 44 -15.31 9.66 -9.41
N LYS A 45 -16.60 10.01 -9.49
CA LYS A 45 -17.59 9.64 -8.45
C LYS A 45 -18.40 8.41 -8.79
N SER A 46 -18.64 8.15 -10.08
CA SER A 46 -19.32 6.93 -10.53
C SER A 46 -18.40 5.71 -10.54
N THR A 47 -17.10 5.92 -10.71
CA THR A 47 -16.11 4.84 -10.82
C THR A 47 -15.26 4.80 -9.56
N PRO A 48 -15.12 3.65 -8.87
CA PRO A 48 -14.14 3.52 -7.81
C PRO A 48 -12.75 3.82 -8.36
N ASP A 49 -11.91 4.53 -7.59
CA ASP A 49 -10.54 4.83 -7.99
C ASP A 49 -9.85 3.53 -8.42
N LEU A 50 -9.53 3.44 -9.72
CA LEU A 50 -8.69 2.39 -10.29
C LEU A 50 -7.28 2.59 -9.74
N LYS A 51 -7.05 2.13 -8.51
CA LYS A 51 -5.70 2.02 -7.98
C LYS A 51 -4.93 1.11 -8.95
N PRO A 52 -3.78 1.54 -9.47
CA PRO A 52 -2.89 0.66 -10.21
C PRO A 52 -2.50 -0.49 -9.27
N VAL A 53 -3.17 -1.64 -9.39
CA VAL A 53 -2.80 -2.84 -8.67
C VAL A 53 -1.76 -3.53 -9.53
N ALA A 54 -0.53 -3.63 -9.02
CA ALA A 54 0.49 -4.40 -9.69
C ALA A 54 0.00 -5.85 -9.87
N THR A 55 0.17 -6.40 -11.07
CA THR A 55 -0.23 -7.78 -11.39
C THR A 55 0.32 -8.74 -10.34
N MET A 56 -0.52 -9.61 -9.80
CA MET A 56 -0.07 -10.64 -8.85
C MET A 56 0.93 -11.55 -9.54
N VAL A 57 2.17 -11.56 -9.05
CA VAL A 57 3.24 -12.43 -9.56
C VAL A 57 3.45 -13.58 -8.58
N THR A 58 3.34 -14.81 -9.07
CA THR A 58 3.77 -16.00 -8.34
C THR A 58 5.24 -16.24 -8.62
N PHE A 59 6.08 -16.14 -7.59
CA PHE A 59 7.50 -16.46 -7.69
C PHE A 59 7.91 -17.36 -6.52
N THR A 60 8.66 -18.40 -6.83
CA THR A 60 9.15 -19.36 -5.84
C THR A 60 10.43 -18.83 -5.23
N LEU A 61 10.40 -18.46 -3.94
CA LEU A 61 11.63 -18.33 -3.17
C LEU A 61 12.18 -19.74 -2.86
N PRO A 62 13.48 -19.98 -3.08
CA PRO A 62 14.12 -21.17 -2.56
C PRO A 62 14.01 -21.18 -1.03
N LYS A 63 13.30 -22.17 -0.46
CA LYS A 63 13.16 -22.33 0.99
C LYS A 63 14.49 -22.78 1.60
N GLY A 64 14.89 -22.15 2.70
CA GLY A 64 16.03 -22.58 3.51
C GLY A 64 17.41 -22.30 2.92
N GLN A 65 17.51 -21.49 1.86
CA GLN A 65 18.79 -21.03 1.35
C GLN A 65 19.25 -19.75 2.06
N ASP A 66 20.57 -19.53 2.06
CA ASP A 66 21.22 -18.30 2.50
C ASP A 66 20.54 -17.06 1.87
N LEU A 67 20.45 -15.97 2.64
CA LEU A 67 19.83 -14.71 2.23
C LEU A 67 20.44 -14.16 0.94
N THR A 68 21.72 -14.47 0.70
CA THR A 68 22.43 -14.18 -0.55
C THR A 68 21.77 -14.87 -1.75
N ALA A 69 21.49 -16.17 -1.65
CA ALA A 69 20.89 -16.93 -2.74
C ALA A 69 19.44 -16.50 -3.01
N ALA A 70 18.69 -16.18 -1.95
CA ALA A 70 17.36 -15.58 -2.07
C ALA A 70 17.41 -14.23 -2.82
N SER A 71 18.40 -13.39 -2.52
CA SER A 71 18.59 -12.09 -3.19
C SER A 71 18.90 -12.25 -4.68
N TRP A 72 19.77 -13.20 -5.05
CA TRP A 72 20.06 -13.53 -6.45
C TRP A 72 18.85 -14.10 -7.19
N ALA A 73 18.03 -14.91 -6.53
CA ALA A 73 16.80 -15.43 -7.11
C ALA A 73 15.81 -14.30 -7.45
N VAL A 74 15.67 -13.29 -6.57
CA VAL A 74 14.87 -12.10 -6.84
C VAL A 74 15.45 -11.30 -8.01
N LEU A 75 16.76 -11.06 -8.04
CA LEU A 75 17.41 -10.32 -9.13
C LEU A 75 17.23 -11.02 -10.49
N THR A 76 17.32 -12.35 -10.50
CA THR A 76 17.08 -13.17 -11.70
C THR A 76 15.61 -13.11 -12.15
N ALA A 77 14.67 -13.07 -11.21
CA ALA A 77 13.25 -12.92 -11.54
C ALA A 77 12.95 -11.54 -12.18
N ILE A 78 13.65 -10.49 -11.73
CA ILE A 78 13.56 -9.15 -12.35
C ILE A 78 14.17 -9.18 -13.76
N SER A 79 15.37 -9.74 -13.93
CA SER A 79 16.06 -9.75 -15.23
C SER A 79 15.34 -10.59 -16.30
N THR A 80 14.61 -11.63 -15.88
CA THR A 80 13.80 -12.47 -16.77
C THR A 80 12.39 -11.92 -17.04
N GLY A 81 12.07 -10.74 -16.50
CA GLY A 81 10.76 -10.08 -16.69
C GLY A 81 9.60 -10.74 -15.95
N LYS A 82 9.88 -11.69 -15.05
CA LYS A 82 8.86 -12.33 -14.22
C LYS A 82 8.38 -11.41 -13.10
N LEU A 83 9.23 -10.48 -12.65
CA LEU A 83 8.93 -9.54 -11.57
C LEU A 83 9.19 -8.10 -12.00
N SER A 84 8.32 -7.18 -11.61
CA SER A 84 8.54 -5.73 -11.80
C SER A 84 9.76 -5.27 -10.97
N PRO A 85 10.61 -4.36 -11.50
CA PRO A 85 11.73 -3.79 -10.76
C PRO A 85 11.34 -3.17 -9.41
N ASP A 86 10.16 -2.55 -9.34
CA ASP A 86 9.66 -1.90 -8.12
C ASP A 86 9.37 -2.94 -7.00
N ILE A 87 8.65 -4.01 -7.34
CA ILE A 87 8.39 -5.12 -6.40
C ILE A 87 9.70 -5.81 -6.00
N GLY A 88 10.59 -6.01 -6.97
CA GLY A 88 11.91 -6.59 -6.75
C GLY A 88 12.75 -5.79 -5.75
N ALA A 89 12.79 -4.47 -5.89
CA ALA A 89 13.47 -3.58 -4.96
C ALA A 89 12.89 -3.68 -3.54
N SER A 90 11.56 -3.71 -3.41
CA SER A 90 10.89 -3.90 -2.11
C SER A 90 11.24 -5.23 -1.45
N LEU A 91 11.35 -6.32 -2.23
CA LEU A 91 11.73 -7.64 -1.71
C LEU A 91 13.19 -7.67 -1.25
N ILE A 92 14.11 -7.10 -2.02
CA ILE A 92 15.54 -7.02 -1.63
C ILE A 92 15.69 -6.20 -0.34
N ALA A 93 14.98 -5.08 -0.22
CA ALA A 93 14.97 -4.28 1.01
C ALA A 93 14.46 -5.09 2.21
N SER A 94 13.42 -5.90 2.03
CA SER A 94 12.88 -6.78 3.07
C SER A 94 13.89 -7.87 3.47
N LEU A 95 14.60 -8.46 2.51
CA LEU A 95 15.67 -9.43 2.77
C LEU A 95 16.82 -8.80 3.59
N ALA A 96 17.20 -7.56 3.30
CA ALA A 96 18.21 -6.84 4.08
C ALA A 96 17.79 -6.61 5.54
N GLN A 97 16.50 -6.36 5.79
CA GLN A 97 15.99 -6.28 7.17
C GLN A 97 16.09 -7.63 7.89
N ILE A 98 15.76 -8.73 7.20
CA ILE A 98 15.89 -10.08 7.76
C ILE A 98 17.36 -10.40 8.07
N ALA A 99 18.29 -10.01 7.21
CA ALA A 99 19.73 -10.18 7.43
C ALA A 99 20.17 -9.50 8.73
N ARG A 100 19.79 -8.22 8.90
CA ARG A 100 20.10 -7.46 10.11
C ARG A 100 19.50 -8.09 11.37
N ILE A 101 18.25 -8.55 11.33
CA ILE A 101 17.62 -9.23 12.47
C ILE A 101 18.42 -10.49 12.80
N THR A 102 18.79 -11.28 11.79
CA THR A 102 19.54 -12.51 11.98
C THR A 102 20.91 -12.24 12.61
N GLU A 103 21.64 -11.23 12.12
CA GLU A 103 22.93 -10.80 12.69
C GLU A 103 22.80 -10.38 14.16
N VAL A 104 21.80 -9.54 14.48
CA VAL A 104 21.56 -9.10 15.87
C VAL A 104 21.27 -10.29 16.77
N THR A 105 20.40 -11.22 16.34
CA THR A 105 20.10 -12.41 17.13
C THR A 105 21.31 -13.34 17.31
N ASP A 106 22.20 -13.42 16.32
CA ASP A 106 23.44 -14.18 16.45
C ASP A 106 24.39 -13.54 17.46
N PHE A 107 24.55 -12.22 17.40
CA PHE A 107 25.37 -11.48 18.35
C PHE A 107 24.84 -11.60 19.78
N ASP A 108 23.54 -11.44 20.00
CA ASP A 108 22.93 -11.59 21.32
C ASP A 108 23.16 -13.00 21.89
N ARG A 109 22.99 -14.03 21.05
CA ARG A 109 23.24 -15.43 21.43
C ARG A 109 24.70 -15.67 21.83
N ARG A 110 25.64 -15.13 21.06
CA ARG A 110 27.08 -15.27 21.32
C ARG A 110 27.51 -14.49 22.55
N LEU A 111 26.94 -13.31 22.76
CA LEU A 111 27.19 -12.50 23.96
C LEU A 111 26.69 -13.22 25.21
N ALA A 112 25.45 -13.72 25.21
CA ALA A 112 24.90 -14.47 26.33
C ALA A 112 25.72 -15.72 26.67
N ALA A 113 26.24 -16.42 25.66
CA ALA A 113 27.10 -17.59 25.85
C ALA A 113 28.45 -17.22 26.51
N LEU A 114 29.01 -16.06 26.17
CA LEU A 114 30.27 -15.57 26.75
C LEU A 114 30.06 -15.05 28.18
N GLU A 115 28.99 -14.29 28.43
CA GLU A 115 28.64 -13.79 29.76
C GLU A 115 28.34 -14.93 30.73
N GLY A 116 27.65 -15.98 30.27
CA GLY A 116 27.39 -17.18 31.08
C GLY A 116 28.63 -18.01 31.42
N GLN A 117 29.75 -17.84 30.70
CA GLN A 117 31.02 -18.50 31.00
C GLN A 117 31.93 -17.70 31.96
N GLN A 118 31.61 -16.43 32.23
CA GLN A 118 32.39 -15.55 33.11
C GLN A 118 31.87 -15.48 34.56
N THR A 119 30.83 -16.27 34.89
CA THR A 119 30.33 -16.50 36.26
C THR A 119 30.70 -17.89 36.73
#